data_AF-A0A9W8HJ92-F1
#
_entry.id   AF-A0A9W8HJ92-F1
#
_cell.length_a   1.000
_cell.length_b   1.000
_cell.length_c   1.000
_cell.angle_alpha   90.00
_cell.angle_beta   90.00
_cell.angle_gamma   90.00
#
_symmetry.space_group_name_H-M   'P 1'
#
loop_
_entity.id
_entity.type
_entity.pdbx_description
1 polymer ?
#
loop_
_entity_poly.entity_id
_entity_poly.type
_entity_poly.pdbx_seq_one_letter_code
_entity_poly.pdbx_strand_id
1 'polypeptide(L)'
;MGKRRKQQQSGGSPNPAKRAKHDTFATSEGEMLPMRLKKYWNQRHNLFARFDEGIQIDEEGWYSVTPELIAYDTAERIAQLYNPKDEPKYGRFTVIDAFCGVGGNSIQFAEWCEHVIAIDIDPIRLAMAKNNAEVYGVSDRIEFILGDFYQLAPMLQAQVVFMSPPWGGPEYLDSSVYDLDKMPFHTAQEWIDQARAISPNIVYFMPRNCDPRELADLCPDLSCDVEMNYMGTFFKSITVYYGDLSLYGSSQPRVHKRRSSAADKRAELLGEMDGLRRRGAVPESAEGVERLLKSQRATQDDLSSDLLKMASILKKNSLAFGDLIEKDRDVVDSAAEKLDANLVNMEKHGGRLDKFRKRSWGTTGLTWLTILVVVSVFFMLVLFMRVAPKRY
;
A
#
# COMPACT_ATOMS: atom_id res chain seq x y z
N MET A 1 -79.03 -16.86 -28.48
CA MET A 1 -77.83 -16.04 -28.19
C MET A 1 -77.38 -16.29 -26.75
N GLY A 2 -76.47 -17.24 -26.53
CA GLY A 2 -75.91 -17.55 -25.20
C GLY A 2 -74.49 -17.01 -25.06
N LYS A 3 -74.23 -16.14 -24.09
CA LYS A 3 -72.91 -15.58 -23.79
C LYS A 3 -72.11 -16.54 -22.89
N ARG A 4 -70.96 -17.00 -23.37
CA ARG A 4 -69.96 -17.78 -22.61
C ARG A 4 -69.19 -16.87 -21.64
N ARG A 5 -69.15 -17.22 -20.35
CA ARG A 5 -68.25 -16.66 -19.32
C ARG A 5 -66.83 -17.23 -19.53
N LYS A 6 -65.82 -16.36 -19.64
CA LYS A 6 -64.40 -16.74 -19.55
C LYS A 6 -64.02 -16.90 -18.07
N GLN A 7 -63.50 -18.07 -17.70
CA GLN A 7 -62.82 -18.31 -16.43
C GLN A 7 -61.46 -17.60 -16.44
N GLN A 8 -61.19 -16.86 -15.37
CA GLN A 8 -59.95 -16.17 -15.07
C GLN A 8 -58.99 -17.20 -14.46
N GLN A 9 -57.90 -17.55 -15.16
CA GLN A 9 -56.82 -18.35 -14.58
C GLN A 9 -55.98 -17.46 -13.66
N SER A 10 -55.98 -17.80 -12.38
CA SER A 10 -55.12 -17.22 -11.35
C SER A 10 -53.66 -17.60 -11.61
N GLY A 11 -52.80 -16.59 -11.79
CA GLY A 11 -51.35 -16.77 -11.84
C GLY A 11 -50.82 -17.25 -10.50
N GLY A 12 -50.30 -18.47 -10.46
CA GLY A 12 -49.56 -18.97 -9.31
C GLY A 12 -48.21 -18.27 -9.21
N SER A 13 -47.94 -17.65 -8.06
CA SER A 13 -46.61 -17.14 -7.72
C SER A 13 -45.57 -18.27 -7.81
N PRO A 14 -44.38 -18.04 -8.38
CA PRO A 14 -43.36 -19.07 -8.49
C PRO A 14 -42.90 -19.52 -7.10
N ASN A 15 -42.83 -20.84 -6.89
CA ASN A 15 -42.36 -21.47 -5.65
C ASN A 15 -40.91 -21.01 -5.34
N PRO A 16 -40.62 -20.39 -4.18
CA PRO A 16 -39.30 -19.83 -3.84
C PRO A 16 -38.17 -20.87 -3.87
N ALA A 17 -38.47 -22.16 -3.59
CA ALA A 17 -37.50 -23.25 -3.67
C ALA A 17 -37.00 -23.54 -5.11
N LYS A 18 -37.76 -23.14 -6.15
CA LYS A 18 -37.32 -23.27 -7.55
C LYS A 18 -36.45 -22.10 -8.03
N ARG A 19 -36.53 -20.92 -7.38
CA ARG A 19 -35.66 -19.77 -7.67
C ARG A 19 -34.23 -20.00 -7.17
N ALA A 20 -34.07 -20.60 -5.98
CA ALA A 20 -32.77 -20.81 -5.33
C ALA A 20 -31.77 -21.67 -6.13
N LYS A 21 -32.23 -22.61 -6.95
CA LYS A 21 -31.35 -23.46 -7.78
C LYS A 21 -30.66 -22.71 -8.94
N HIS A 22 -31.13 -21.52 -9.30
CA HIS A 22 -30.53 -20.70 -10.36
C HIS A 22 -29.59 -19.61 -9.85
N ASP A 23 -29.58 -19.34 -8.54
CA ASP A 23 -28.77 -18.30 -7.90
C ASP A 23 -27.48 -18.83 -7.24
N THR A 24 -27.15 -20.11 -7.46
CA THR A 24 -25.95 -20.74 -6.90
C THR A 24 -25.17 -21.52 -7.97
N PHE A 25 -23.86 -21.69 -7.77
CA PHE A 25 -23.00 -22.53 -8.61
C PHE A 25 -22.24 -23.53 -7.74
N ALA A 26 -21.96 -24.71 -8.28
CA ALA A 26 -21.14 -25.71 -7.62
C ALA A 26 -19.64 -25.41 -7.82
N THR A 27 -18.87 -25.44 -6.75
CA THR A 27 -17.41 -25.38 -6.80
C THR A 27 -16.82 -26.70 -7.30
N SER A 28 -15.51 -26.74 -7.58
CA SER A 28 -14.80 -27.99 -7.91
C SER A 28 -14.86 -29.03 -6.79
N GLU A 29 -15.14 -28.58 -5.56
CA GLU A 29 -15.21 -29.40 -4.35
C GLU A 29 -16.65 -29.79 -3.99
N GLY A 30 -17.64 -29.39 -4.80
CA GLY A 30 -19.04 -29.73 -4.61
C GLY A 30 -19.80 -28.79 -3.65
N GLU A 31 -19.17 -27.72 -3.18
CA GLU A 31 -19.83 -26.68 -2.37
C GLU A 31 -20.74 -25.80 -3.25
N MET A 32 -21.88 -25.39 -2.72
CA MET A 32 -22.83 -24.52 -3.42
C MET A 32 -22.66 -23.08 -2.97
N LEU A 33 -22.09 -22.23 -3.83
CA LEU A 33 -21.88 -20.80 -3.55
C LEU A 33 -22.86 -19.91 -4.32
N PRO A 34 -23.22 -18.72 -3.79
CA PRO A 34 -24.02 -17.73 -4.53
C PRO A 34 -23.39 -17.32 -5.86
N MET A 35 -24.19 -17.16 -6.91
CA MET A 35 -23.74 -16.80 -8.27
C MET A 35 -22.92 -15.49 -8.29
N ARG A 36 -23.26 -14.54 -7.41
CA ARG A 36 -22.51 -13.28 -7.22
C ARG A 36 -21.04 -13.49 -6.84
N LEU A 37 -20.70 -14.63 -6.23
CA LEU A 37 -19.33 -14.95 -5.81
C LEU A 37 -18.49 -15.62 -6.91
N LYS A 38 -19.11 -16.03 -8.04
CA LYS A 38 -18.43 -16.78 -9.11
C LYS A 38 -17.19 -16.06 -9.66
N LYS A 39 -17.24 -14.73 -9.74
CA LYS A 39 -16.10 -13.89 -10.17
C LYS A 39 -14.90 -14.02 -9.22
N TYR A 40 -15.15 -14.06 -7.91
CA TYR A 40 -14.10 -14.18 -6.88
C TYR A 40 -13.58 -15.61 -6.81
N TRP A 41 -14.46 -16.61 -6.87
CA TRP A 41 -14.07 -18.02 -6.94
C TRP A 41 -13.11 -18.34 -8.10
N ASN A 42 -13.38 -17.78 -9.28
CA ASN A 42 -12.51 -17.94 -10.45
C ASN A 42 -11.14 -17.26 -10.29
N GLN A 43 -11.03 -16.32 -9.35
CA GLN A 43 -9.81 -15.57 -9.03
C GLN A 43 -9.21 -15.98 -7.68
N ARG A 44 -9.70 -17.05 -7.03
CA ARG A 44 -9.34 -17.40 -5.65
C ARG A 44 -7.84 -17.56 -5.43
N HIS A 45 -7.11 -18.08 -6.41
CA HIS A 45 -5.64 -18.19 -6.35
C HIS A 45 -4.89 -16.86 -6.45
N ASN A 46 -5.55 -15.78 -6.88
CA ASN A 46 -5.00 -14.43 -6.77
C ASN A 46 -5.30 -13.78 -5.41
N LEU A 47 -6.32 -14.27 -4.69
CA LEU A 47 -6.65 -13.84 -3.34
C LEU A 47 -5.73 -14.54 -2.33
N PHE A 48 -5.56 -15.86 -2.49
CA PHE A 48 -4.61 -16.68 -1.77
C PHE A 48 -3.99 -17.70 -2.72
N ALA A 49 -2.68 -17.65 -2.96
CA ALA A 49 -1.97 -18.61 -3.78
C ALA A 49 -2.13 -20.05 -3.26
N ARG A 50 -2.21 -20.21 -1.93
CA ARG A 50 -2.39 -21.50 -1.24
C ARG A 50 -3.86 -21.83 -0.95
N PHE A 51 -4.80 -21.31 -1.74
CA PHE A 51 -6.24 -21.47 -1.51
C PHE A 51 -6.65 -22.93 -1.28
N ASP A 52 -6.19 -23.84 -2.13
CA ASP A 52 -6.57 -25.26 -2.10
C ASP A 52 -5.90 -26.04 -0.93
N GLU A 53 -5.11 -25.37 -0.08
CA GLU A 53 -4.46 -25.97 1.10
C GLU A 53 -5.26 -25.79 2.40
N GLY A 54 -6.53 -25.38 2.30
CA GLY A 54 -7.44 -25.26 3.43
C GLY A 54 -7.75 -23.83 3.85
N ILE A 55 -7.69 -22.87 2.92
CA ILE A 55 -8.09 -21.49 3.19
C ILE A 55 -9.59 -21.40 3.48
N GLN A 56 -9.93 -20.62 4.50
CA GLN A 56 -11.29 -20.32 4.90
C GLN A 56 -11.62 -18.87 4.58
N ILE A 57 -12.79 -18.65 3.98
CA ILE A 57 -13.25 -17.32 3.59
C ILE A 57 -14.78 -17.28 3.62
N ASP A 58 -15.33 -16.26 4.27
CA ASP A 58 -16.76 -16.00 4.32
C ASP A 58 -17.23 -15.17 3.11
N GLU A 59 -18.53 -14.93 3.01
CA GLU A 59 -19.11 -14.17 1.91
C GLU A 59 -18.53 -12.75 1.79
N GLU A 60 -18.34 -12.06 2.91
CA GLU A 60 -17.76 -10.72 2.90
C GLU A 60 -16.26 -10.76 2.57
N GLY A 61 -15.55 -11.79 3.03
CA GLY A 61 -14.12 -11.99 2.79
C GLY A 61 -13.79 -12.03 1.31
N TRP A 62 -14.65 -12.65 0.49
CA TRP A 62 -14.45 -12.77 -0.96
C TRP A 62 -14.24 -11.45 -1.68
N TYR A 63 -14.91 -10.37 -1.24
CA TYR A 63 -14.80 -9.05 -1.86
C TYR A 63 -13.99 -8.04 -1.06
N SER A 64 -13.71 -8.31 0.22
CA SER A 64 -12.94 -7.44 1.10
C SER A 64 -11.47 -7.81 1.19
N VAL A 65 -11.10 -9.08 0.97
CA VAL A 65 -9.70 -9.51 1.09
C VAL A 65 -8.82 -8.86 0.03
N THR A 66 -7.70 -8.27 0.46
CA THR A 66 -6.67 -7.76 -0.43
C THR A 66 -6.07 -8.91 -1.25
N PRO A 67 -5.98 -8.80 -2.59
CA PRO A 67 -5.27 -9.79 -3.40
C PRO A 67 -3.83 -9.98 -2.90
N GLU A 68 -3.38 -11.23 -2.80
CA GLU A 68 -2.12 -11.62 -2.12
C GLU A 68 -0.92 -10.79 -2.58
N LEU A 69 -0.81 -10.56 -3.89
CA LEU A 69 0.33 -9.85 -4.46
C LEU A 69 0.36 -8.35 -4.10
N ILE A 70 -0.81 -7.72 -3.93
CA ILE A 70 -0.88 -6.33 -3.44
C ILE A 70 -0.47 -6.30 -1.96
N ALA A 71 -0.99 -7.24 -1.16
CA ALA A 71 -0.63 -7.36 0.25
C ALA A 71 0.87 -7.63 0.45
N TYR A 72 1.48 -8.47 -0.40
CA TYR A 72 2.92 -8.73 -0.42
C TYR A 72 3.71 -7.46 -0.71
N ASP A 73 3.34 -6.69 -1.74
CA ASP A 73 4.03 -5.46 -2.12
C ASP A 73 3.95 -4.39 -1.02
N THR A 74 2.78 -4.27 -0.37
CA THR A 74 2.62 -3.42 0.81
C THR A 74 3.53 -3.87 1.96
N ALA A 75 3.59 -5.17 2.25
CA ALA A 75 4.45 -5.70 3.29
C ALA A 75 5.95 -5.51 2.99
N GLU A 76 6.38 -5.76 1.74
CA GLU A 76 7.74 -5.53 1.26
C GLU A 76 8.13 -4.06 1.42
N ARG A 77 7.24 -3.13 1.06
CA ARG A 77 7.49 -1.69 1.19
C ARG A 77 7.62 -1.25 2.65
N ILE A 78 6.76 -1.75 3.55
CA ILE A 78 6.91 -1.50 4.99
C ILE A 78 8.27 -2.03 5.47
N ALA A 79 8.64 -3.24 5.06
CA ALA A 79 9.89 -3.87 5.46
C ALA A 79 11.13 -3.10 5.02
N GLN A 80 11.09 -2.39 3.88
CA GLN A 80 12.24 -1.58 3.42
C GLN A 80 12.65 -0.48 4.40
N LEU A 81 11.71 0.04 5.20
CA LEU A 81 12.00 1.04 6.23
C LEU A 81 12.72 0.43 7.45
N TYR A 82 12.40 -0.82 7.81
CA TYR A 82 12.84 -1.43 9.07
C TYR A 82 13.89 -2.55 8.92
N ASN A 83 14.07 -3.09 7.72
CA ASN A 83 14.99 -4.19 7.46
C ASN A 83 16.27 -3.63 6.82
N PRO A 84 17.40 -3.57 7.56
CA PRO A 84 18.67 -3.19 6.99
C PRO A 84 19.06 -4.19 5.90
N LYS A 85 19.77 -3.73 4.86
CA LYS A 85 20.19 -4.57 3.72
C LYS A 85 21.06 -5.79 4.11
N ASP A 86 21.60 -5.80 5.33
CA ASP A 86 22.65 -6.73 5.78
C ASP A 86 22.29 -7.55 7.03
N GLU A 87 21.04 -7.51 7.51
CA GLU A 87 20.57 -8.19 8.74
C GLU A 87 19.38 -9.16 8.48
N PRO A 88 18.97 -10.03 9.42
CA PRO A 88 18.31 -11.31 9.12
C PRO A 88 16.94 -11.20 8.43
N LYS A 89 16.43 -12.35 7.95
CA LYS A 89 15.21 -12.56 7.13
C LYS A 89 13.94 -11.80 7.60
N TYR A 90 13.85 -11.41 8.87
CA TYR A 90 12.69 -10.75 9.49
C TYR A 90 13.12 -9.49 10.26
N GLY A 91 12.40 -8.39 10.07
CA GLY A 91 12.64 -7.12 10.74
C GLY A 91 12.10 -7.07 12.15
N ARG A 92 12.82 -6.42 13.06
CA ARG A 92 12.38 -6.17 14.44
C ARG A 92 11.44 -4.98 14.52
N PHE A 93 10.25 -5.16 13.96
CA PHE A 93 9.17 -4.19 14.04
C PHE A 93 7.82 -4.90 14.19
N THR A 94 6.85 -4.18 14.73
CA THR A 94 5.47 -4.60 14.92
C THR A 94 4.57 -3.83 13.98
N VAL A 95 3.66 -4.55 13.32
CA VAL A 95 2.58 -3.99 12.50
C VAL A 95 1.24 -4.26 13.19
N ILE A 96 0.41 -3.24 13.33
CA ILE A 96 -1.01 -3.42 13.66
C ILE A 96 -1.77 -3.52 12.35
N ASP A 97 -2.47 -4.62 12.13
CA ASP A 97 -3.52 -4.74 11.12
C ASP A 97 -4.86 -4.47 11.82
N ALA A 98 -5.35 -3.23 11.69
CA ALA A 98 -6.48 -2.73 12.47
C ALA A 98 -7.84 -3.37 12.09
N PHE A 99 -7.92 -3.98 10.91
CA PHE A 99 -9.15 -4.57 10.35
C PHE A 99 -8.78 -5.83 9.55
N CYS A 100 -8.29 -6.86 10.24
CA CYS A 100 -7.58 -7.95 9.59
C CYS A 100 -8.46 -8.85 8.70
N GLY A 101 -9.78 -8.87 8.92
CA GLY A 101 -10.71 -9.70 8.19
C GLY A 101 -10.31 -11.17 8.25
N VAL A 102 -10.17 -11.80 7.09
CA VAL A 102 -9.71 -13.19 6.94
C VAL A 102 -8.18 -13.34 6.87
N GLY A 103 -7.42 -12.28 7.19
CA GLY A 103 -5.97 -12.32 7.41
C GLY A 103 -5.11 -12.06 6.16
N GLY A 104 -5.67 -11.57 5.05
CA GLY A 104 -4.92 -11.40 3.79
C GLY A 104 -3.65 -10.53 3.94
N ASN A 105 -3.77 -9.34 4.55
CA ASN A 105 -2.63 -8.46 4.78
C ASN A 105 -1.76 -8.94 5.95
N SER A 106 -2.38 -9.31 7.07
CA SER A 106 -1.71 -9.88 8.25
C SER A 106 -0.73 -11.02 7.92
N ILE A 107 -1.13 -11.95 7.06
CA ILE A 107 -0.28 -13.07 6.61
C ILE A 107 0.97 -12.56 5.90
N GLN A 108 0.81 -11.58 5.01
CA GLN A 108 1.94 -11.00 4.29
C GLN A 108 2.85 -10.21 5.23
N PHE A 109 2.30 -9.41 6.16
CA PHE A 109 3.13 -8.70 7.15
C PHE A 109 3.97 -9.67 7.99
N ALA A 110 3.37 -10.77 8.44
CA ALA A 110 4.05 -11.79 9.22
C ALA A 110 5.20 -12.50 8.47
N GLU A 111 5.30 -12.39 7.15
CA GLU A 111 6.49 -12.87 6.41
C GLU A 111 7.71 -11.94 6.56
N TRP A 112 7.51 -10.69 7.00
CA TRP A 112 8.55 -9.65 6.99
C TRP A 112 8.87 -9.07 8.36
N CYS A 113 7.94 -9.08 9.30
CA CYS A 113 8.09 -8.48 10.62
C CYS A 113 8.16 -9.52 11.75
N GLU A 114 8.65 -9.09 12.91
CA GLU A 114 8.76 -9.91 14.11
C GLU A 114 7.39 -10.21 14.71
N HIS A 115 6.46 -9.26 14.63
CA HIS A 115 5.15 -9.37 15.26
C HIS A 115 4.07 -8.62 14.48
N VAL A 116 2.89 -9.24 14.36
CA VAL A 116 1.67 -8.61 13.85
C VAL A 116 0.60 -8.65 14.93
N ILE A 117 -0.04 -7.52 15.19
CA ILE A 117 -1.27 -7.45 16.00
C ILE A 117 -2.45 -7.35 15.03
N ALA A 118 -3.17 -8.45 14.85
CA ALA A 118 -4.30 -8.55 13.93
C ALA A 118 -5.63 -8.39 14.69
N ILE A 119 -6.38 -7.33 14.37
CA ILE A 119 -7.60 -6.95 15.09
C ILE A 119 -8.79 -7.10 14.14
N ASP A 120 -9.84 -7.76 14.60
CA ASP A 120 -11.15 -7.72 13.95
C ASP A 120 -12.26 -7.77 15.00
N ILE A 121 -13.39 -7.16 14.67
CA ILE A 121 -14.58 -7.15 15.54
C ILE A 121 -15.40 -8.44 15.39
N ASP A 122 -15.24 -9.14 14.27
CA ASP A 122 -15.95 -10.39 13.98
C ASP A 122 -15.12 -11.62 14.43
N PRO A 123 -15.60 -12.39 15.42
CA PRO A 123 -14.89 -13.56 15.91
C PRO A 123 -14.76 -14.69 14.88
N ILE A 124 -15.69 -14.78 13.91
CA ILE A 124 -15.64 -15.79 12.86
C ILE A 124 -14.50 -15.46 11.89
N ARG A 125 -14.39 -14.19 11.50
CA ARG A 125 -13.31 -13.73 10.61
C ARG A 125 -11.95 -13.87 11.27
N LEU A 126 -11.84 -13.53 12.54
CA LEU A 126 -10.62 -13.72 13.32
C LEU A 126 -10.21 -15.21 13.38
N ALA A 127 -11.16 -16.12 13.54
CA ALA A 127 -10.90 -17.57 13.49
C ALA A 127 -10.43 -18.03 12.10
N MET A 128 -11.03 -17.51 11.03
CA MET A 128 -10.58 -17.76 9.65
C MET A 128 -9.17 -17.21 9.40
N ALA A 129 -8.88 -15.99 9.87
CA ALA A 129 -7.55 -15.38 9.77
C ALA A 129 -6.48 -16.25 10.44
N LYS A 130 -6.78 -16.78 11.63
CA LYS A 130 -5.89 -17.71 12.33
C LYS A 130 -5.66 -19.01 11.54
N ASN A 131 -6.71 -19.65 11.04
CA ASN A 131 -6.58 -20.84 10.18
C ASN A 131 -5.72 -20.53 8.93
N ASN A 132 -6.00 -19.41 8.26
CA ASN A 132 -5.28 -19.02 7.05
C ASN A 132 -3.81 -18.75 7.34
N ALA A 133 -3.49 -18.13 8.48
CA ALA A 133 -2.11 -17.94 8.92
C ALA A 133 -1.41 -19.27 9.26
N GLU A 134 -2.12 -20.27 9.77
CA GLU A 134 -1.60 -21.62 9.99
C GLU A 134 -1.28 -22.31 8.65
N VAL A 135 -2.16 -22.18 7.64
CA VAL A 135 -1.89 -22.66 6.27
C VAL A 135 -0.58 -22.06 5.76
N TYR A 136 -0.38 -20.74 5.93
CA TYR A 136 0.84 -20.06 5.49
C TYR A 136 2.07 -20.32 6.37
N GLY A 137 1.90 -20.89 7.57
CA GLY A 137 3.01 -21.20 8.48
C GLY A 137 3.59 -19.96 9.18
N VAL A 138 2.76 -18.92 9.38
CA VAL A 138 3.15 -17.63 9.98
C VAL A 138 2.34 -17.26 11.23
N SER A 139 1.39 -18.13 11.63
CA SER A 139 0.48 -17.90 12.76
C SER A 139 1.21 -17.62 14.09
N ASP A 140 2.41 -18.16 14.28
CA ASP A 140 3.26 -17.96 15.45
C ASP A 140 3.74 -16.51 15.63
N ARG A 141 3.65 -15.67 14.59
CA ARG A 141 4.05 -14.26 14.60
C ARG A 141 2.86 -13.29 14.64
N ILE A 142 1.64 -13.81 14.75
CA ILE A 142 0.42 -13.01 14.74
C ILE A 142 -0.33 -13.16 16.06
N GLU A 143 -0.47 -12.05 16.78
CA GLU A 143 -1.39 -11.93 17.90
C GLU A 143 -2.77 -11.53 17.38
N PHE A 144 -3.75 -12.41 17.56
CA PHE A 144 -5.13 -12.17 17.12
C PHE A 144 -5.97 -11.60 18.28
N ILE A 145 -6.49 -10.39 18.11
CA ILE A 145 -7.30 -9.69 19.12
C ILE A 145 -8.73 -9.49 18.59
N LEU A 146 -9.70 -10.05 19.31
CA LEU A 146 -11.11 -9.77 19.08
C LEU A 146 -11.47 -8.43 19.71
N GLY A 147 -11.84 -7.43 18.91
CA GLY A 147 -12.29 -6.16 19.43
C GLY A 147 -12.47 -5.05 18.40
N ASP A 148 -12.95 -3.92 18.90
CA ASP A 148 -13.10 -2.68 18.14
C ASP A 148 -11.78 -1.90 18.16
N PHE A 149 -11.15 -1.73 16.99
CA PHE A 149 -9.91 -0.98 16.86
C PHE A 149 -10.02 0.44 17.45
N TYR A 150 -11.15 1.13 17.28
CA TYR A 150 -11.32 2.49 17.81
C TYR A 150 -11.18 2.54 19.34
N GLN A 151 -11.63 1.49 20.02
CA GLN A 151 -11.55 1.38 21.49
C GLN A 151 -10.18 0.87 21.95
N LEU A 152 -9.54 0.02 21.15
CA LEU A 152 -8.25 -0.59 21.48
C LEU A 152 -7.07 0.34 21.21
N ALA A 153 -7.15 1.18 20.17
CA ALA A 153 -6.06 2.03 19.69
C ALA A 153 -5.28 2.78 20.79
N PRO A 154 -5.92 3.41 21.81
CA PRO A 154 -5.20 4.13 22.87
C PRO A 154 -4.28 3.26 23.75
N MET A 155 -4.45 1.93 23.72
CA MET A 155 -3.66 0.98 24.52
C MET A 155 -2.59 0.25 23.71
N LEU A 156 -2.56 0.46 22.39
CA LEU A 156 -1.65 -0.24 21.49
C LEU A 156 -0.35 0.55 21.27
N GLN A 157 0.71 -0.18 20.94
CA GLN A 157 2.01 0.38 20.54
C GLN A 157 2.57 -0.46 19.40
N ALA A 158 2.92 0.19 18.28
CA ALA A 158 3.53 -0.46 17.14
C ALA A 158 4.31 0.55 16.30
N GLN A 159 5.22 0.07 15.46
CA GLN A 159 5.95 0.94 14.54
C GLN A 159 5.09 1.32 13.33
N VAL A 160 4.15 0.47 12.92
CA VAL A 160 3.28 0.72 11.75
C VAL A 160 1.84 0.36 12.08
N VAL A 161 0.91 1.18 11.59
CA VAL A 161 -0.53 0.87 11.57
C VAL A 161 -0.98 0.71 10.13
N PHE A 162 -1.47 -0.48 9.78
CA PHE A 162 -2.17 -0.75 8.53
C PHE A 162 -3.68 -0.66 8.76
N MET A 163 -4.34 0.11 7.90
CA MET A 163 -5.76 0.43 7.96
C MET A 163 -6.46 -0.05 6.69
N SER A 164 -7.37 -1.02 6.82
CA SER A 164 -8.32 -1.43 5.77
C SER A 164 -9.75 -1.49 6.32
N PRO A 165 -10.31 -0.35 6.79
CA PRO A 165 -11.65 -0.31 7.35
C PRO A 165 -12.71 -0.73 6.32
N PRO A 166 -13.92 -1.10 6.77
CA PRO A 166 -15.01 -1.45 5.87
C PRO A 166 -15.41 -0.25 5.00
N TRP A 167 -15.56 -0.46 3.69
CA TRP A 167 -15.93 0.61 2.74
C TRP A 167 -17.44 0.68 2.45
N GLY A 168 -18.23 -0.22 3.02
CA GLY A 168 -19.67 -0.34 2.76
C GLY A 168 -20.06 -1.37 1.70
N GLY A 169 -19.19 -2.35 1.41
CA GLY A 169 -19.48 -3.43 0.45
C GLY A 169 -19.34 -2.99 -1.01
N PRO A 170 -19.55 -3.90 -1.99
CA PRO A 170 -19.39 -3.62 -3.42
C PRO A 170 -20.15 -2.38 -3.95
N GLU A 171 -21.16 -1.94 -3.22
CA GLU A 171 -21.96 -0.72 -3.43
C GLU A 171 -21.12 0.57 -3.37
N TYR A 172 -19.88 0.53 -2.84
CA TYR A 172 -18.96 1.69 -2.88
C TYR A 172 -18.71 2.21 -4.31
N LEU A 173 -18.97 1.40 -5.34
CA LEU A 173 -18.83 1.71 -6.75
C LEU A 173 -20.05 2.43 -7.36
N ASP A 174 -21.12 2.62 -6.59
CA ASP A 174 -22.33 3.32 -7.06
C ASP A 174 -22.08 4.81 -7.31
N SER A 175 -21.08 5.38 -6.62
CA SER A 175 -20.60 6.75 -6.85
C SER A 175 -19.31 6.76 -7.68
N SER A 176 -19.19 7.77 -8.56
CA SER A 176 -17.96 7.97 -9.33
C SER A 176 -16.76 8.39 -8.50
N VAL A 177 -17.01 9.05 -7.36
CA VAL A 177 -16.00 9.42 -6.35
C VAL A 177 -16.49 8.93 -5.00
N TYR A 178 -15.65 8.19 -4.28
CA TYR A 178 -15.98 7.69 -2.96
C TYR A 178 -15.89 8.82 -1.94
N ASP A 179 -16.96 8.98 -1.16
CA ASP A 179 -17.10 10.05 -0.18
C ASP A 179 -16.52 9.58 1.16
N LEU A 180 -15.40 10.19 1.56
CA LEU A 180 -14.65 9.83 2.77
C LEU A 180 -15.45 10.04 4.07
N ASP A 181 -16.48 10.89 4.05
CA ASP A 181 -17.35 11.14 5.20
C ASP A 181 -18.48 10.10 5.31
N LYS A 182 -18.74 9.34 4.24
CA LYS A 182 -19.76 8.28 4.21
C LYS A 182 -19.21 6.89 4.55
N MET A 183 -18.00 6.83 5.07
CA MET A 183 -17.44 5.58 5.57
C MET A 183 -18.31 5.02 6.71
N PRO A 184 -18.54 3.69 6.75
CA PRO A 184 -19.21 3.06 7.87
C PRO A 184 -18.53 3.36 9.21
N PHE A 185 -19.36 3.59 10.24
CA PHE A 185 -19.00 3.77 11.66
C PHE A 185 -18.29 5.09 12.00
N HIS A 186 -17.21 5.42 11.29
CA HIS A 186 -16.42 6.64 11.49
C HIS A 186 -15.93 7.19 10.14
N THR A 187 -15.68 8.50 10.10
CA THR A 187 -15.13 9.18 8.93
C THR A 187 -13.68 8.77 8.67
N ALA A 188 -13.18 9.00 7.44
CA ALA A 188 -11.78 8.73 7.12
C ALA A 188 -10.79 9.49 8.03
N GLN A 189 -11.12 10.73 8.44
CA GLN A 189 -10.30 11.53 9.33
C GLN A 189 -10.25 10.94 10.74
N GLU A 190 -11.40 10.53 11.29
CA GLU A 190 -11.46 9.92 12.63
C GLU A 190 -10.65 8.62 12.71
N TRP A 191 -10.65 7.82 11.64
CA TRP A 191 -9.81 6.63 11.55
C TRP A 191 -8.32 6.95 11.54
N ILE A 192 -7.93 7.95 10.76
CA ILE A 192 -6.55 8.42 10.67
C ILE A 192 -6.07 8.98 12.01
N ASP A 193 -6.90 9.74 12.72
CA ASP A 193 -6.56 10.31 14.01
C ASP A 193 -6.25 9.21 15.06
N GLN A 194 -7.03 8.11 15.05
CA GLN A 194 -6.76 6.94 15.91
C GLN A 194 -5.44 6.25 15.55
N ALA A 195 -5.18 6.01 14.26
CA ALA A 195 -3.93 5.40 13.81
C ALA A 195 -2.72 6.29 14.14
N ARG A 196 -2.85 7.60 13.96
CA ARG A 196 -1.81 8.60 14.23
C ARG A 196 -1.47 8.74 15.70
N ALA A 197 -2.41 8.45 16.60
CA ALA A 197 -2.14 8.37 18.03
C ALA A 197 -1.18 7.22 18.40
N ILE A 198 -1.06 6.19 17.55
CA ILE A 198 -0.17 5.05 17.75
C ILE A 198 1.17 5.25 17.03
N SER A 199 1.16 5.64 15.76
CA SER A 199 2.37 5.79 14.94
C SER A 199 2.19 6.84 13.82
N PRO A 200 3.25 7.61 13.47
CA PRO A 200 3.24 8.43 12.27
C PRO A 200 3.34 7.61 10.96
N ASN A 201 3.76 6.34 11.04
CA ASN A 201 3.91 5.47 9.88
C ASN A 201 2.63 4.66 9.69
N ILE A 202 1.75 5.17 8.81
CA ILE A 202 0.42 4.64 8.58
C ILE A 202 0.31 4.19 7.13
N VAL A 203 -0.30 3.03 6.91
CA VAL A 203 -0.69 2.56 5.57
C VAL A 203 -2.19 2.49 5.50
N TYR A 204 -2.79 3.20 4.54
CA TYR A 204 -4.23 3.28 4.38
C TYR A 204 -4.68 2.67 3.05
N PHE A 205 -5.34 1.51 3.11
CA PHE A 205 -5.88 0.81 1.96
C PHE A 205 -7.31 1.27 1.66
N MET A 206 -7.51 1.87 0.49
CA MET A 206 -8.71 2.63 0.14
C MET A 206 -9.34 2.21 -1.20
N PRO A 207 -10.65 2.47 -1.39
CA PRO A 207 -11.32 2.27 -2.66
C PRO A 207 -10.63 2.97 -3.83
N ARG A 208 -10.63 2.32 -5.00
CA ARG A 208 -10.04 2.86 -6.23
C ARG A 208 -10.68 4.16 -6.76
N ASN A 209 -11.87 4.50 -6.27
CA ASN A 209 -12.62 5.70 -6.66
C ASN A 209 -12.50 6.83 -5.62
N CYS A 210 -11.63 6.73 -4.61
CA CYS A 210 -11.27 7.88 -3.78
C CYS A 210 -10.50 8.94 -4.59
N ASP A 211 -10.63 10.21 -4.20
CA ASP A 211 -9.75 11.28 -4.70
C ASP A 211 -8.38 11.19 -3.98
N PRO A 212 -7.26 10.97 -4.71
CA PRO A 212 -5.93 10.92 -4.12
C PRO A 212 -5.56 12.18 -3.31
N ARG A 213 -6.12 13.34 -3.67
CA ARG A 213 -5.82 14.62 -3.00
C ARG A 213 -6.47 14.68 -1.63
N GLU A 214 -7.74 14.29 -1.55
CA GLU A 214 -8.45 14.21 -0.27
C GLU A 214 -7.76 13.25 0.69
N LEU A 215 -7.23 12.14 0.17
CA LEU A 215 -6.45 11.19 0.97
C LEU A 215 -5.13 11.80 1.48
N ALA A 216 -4.40 12.56 0.65
CA ALA A 216 -3.21 13.29 1.09
C ALA A 216 -3.54 14.33 2.17
N ASP A 217 -4.67 15.01 2.03
CA ASP A 217 -5.14 16.06 2.93
C ASP A 217 -5.59 15.54 4.31
N LEU A 218 -5.77 14.22 4.51
CA LEU A 218 -6.09 13.62 5.83
C LEU A 218 -4.94 13.77 6.85
N CYS A 219 -3.71 13.93 6.39
CA CYS A 219 -2.51 14.06 7.23
C CYS A 219 -1.55 15.10 6.65
N PRO A 220 -1.93 16.40 6.63
CA PRO A 220 -1.15 17.43 5.94
C PRO A 220 0.23 17.69 6.57
N ASP A 221 0.41 17.29 7.83
CA ASP A 221 1.68 17.44 8.54
C ASP A 221 2.67 16.29 8.27
N LEU A 222 2.22 15.18 7.66
CA LEU A 222 3.06 14.03 7.35
C LEU A 222 3.33 13.97 5.84
N SER A 223 4.53 13.55 5.48
CA SER A 223 4.79 13.16 4.09
C SER A 223 3.89 11.99 3.72
N CYS A 224 3.34 12.01 2.50
CA CYS A 224 2.54 10.92 1.98
C CYS A 224 2.99 10.53 0.58
N ASP A 225 2.80 9.26 0.25
CA ASP A 225 2.91 8.74 -1.11
C ASP A 225 1.66 7.92 -1.44
N VAL A 226 1.10 8.13 -2.63
CA VAL A 226 -0.17 7.51 -3.05
C VAL A 226 0.11 6.51 -4.15
N GLU A 227 -0.14 5.24 -3.87
CA GLU A 227 0.10 4.12 -4.76
C GLU A 227 -1.22 3.61 -5.34
N MET A 228 -1.25 3.43 -6.67
CA MET A 228 -2.38 2.85 -7.36
C MET A 228 -2.15 1.36 -7.59
N ASN A 229 -2.99 0.50 -7.02
CA ASN A 229 -2.84 -0.95 -7.09
C ASN A 229 -3.51 -1.53 -8.33
N TYR A 230 -2.73 -2.17 -9.21
CA TYR A 230 -3.25 -2.84 -10.40
C TYR A 230 -3.09 -4.35 -10.33
N MET A 231 -4.08 -5.11 -10.79
CA MET A 231 -3.92 -6.53 -11.11
C MET A 231 -4.02 -6.71 -12.62
N GLY A 232 -2.91 -7.04 -13.28
CA GLY A 232 -2.83 -6.95 -14.73
C GLY A 232 -3.14 -5.52 -15.17
N THR A 233 -4.16 -5.34 -16.01
CA THR A 233 -4.61 -4.01 -16.47
C THR A 233 -5.73 -3.40 -15.62
N PHE A 234 -6.17 -4.08 -14.55
CA PHE A 234 -7.33 -3.66 -13.77
C PHE A 234 -6.91 -2.91 -12.51
N PHE A 235 -7.35 -1.66 -12.38
CA PHE A 235 -7.19 -0.86 -11.17
C PHE A 235 -8.09 -1.41 -10.05
N LYS A 236 -7.49 -1.77 -8.91
CA LYS A 236 -8.18 -2.47 -7.80
C LYS A 236 -8.49 -1.54 -6.63
N SER A 237 -7.48 -0.82 -6.16
CA SER A 237 -7.54 0.01 -4.95
C SER A 237 -6.43 1.05 -4.95
N ILE A 238 -6.47 1.97 -4.00
CA ILE A 238 -5.41 2.92 -3.70
C ILE A 238 -4.78 2.50 -2.35
N THR A 239 -3.46 2.55 -2.23
CA THR A 239 -2.76 2.45 -0.93
C THR A 239 -2.03 3.76 -0.68
N VAL A 240 -2.26 4.37 0.48
CA VAL A 240 -1.56 5.60 0.89
C VAL A 240 -0.57 5.26 1.98
N TYR A 241 0.66 5.75 1.84
CA TYR A 241 1.74 5.54 2.81
C TYR A 241 2.09 6.90 3.43
N TYR A 242 1.83 7.06 4.73
CA TYR A 242 2.16 8.27 5.49
C TYR A 242 3.44 8.09 6.31
N GLY A 243 4.08 9.21 6.67
CA GLY A 243 5.30 9.24 7.46
C GLY A 243 6.52 8.79 6.64
N ASP A 244 7.46 8.11 7.27
CA ASP A 244 8.71 7.69 6.62
C ASP A 244 8.49 6.59 5.56
N LEU A 245 7.30 5.94 5.56
CA LEU A 245 6.90 4.98 4.54
C LEU A 245 6.73 5.63 3.16
N SER A 246 6.53 6.95 3.09
CA SER A 246 6.45 7.68 1.82
C SER A 246 7.80 7.71 1.08
N LEU A 247 8.92 7.47 1.76
CA LEU A 247 10.27 7.52 1.17
C LEU A 247 10.60 6.35 0.24
N TYR A 248 9.86 5.24 0.37
CA TYR A 248 10.14 3.96 -0.31
C TYR A 248 9.23 3.71 -1.52
N GLY A 249 8.64 4.77 -2.08
CA GLY A 249 7.78 4.68 -3.26
C GLY A 249 8.54 4.46 -4.57
N SER A 250 7.93 3.71 -5.50
CA SER A 250 8.39 3.67 -6.89
C SER A 250 7.73 4.79 -7.68
N SER A 251 8.52 5.59 -8.40
CA SER A 251 8.04 6.65 -9.31
C SER A 251 7.25 6.13 -10.53
N GLN A 252 6.91 4.84 -10.60
CA GLN A 252 6.09 4.24 -11.65
C GLN A 252 4.95 3.39 -11.06
N PRO A 253 3.79 3.31 -11.74
CA PRO A 253 2.71 2.41 -11.35
C PRO A 253 3.18 0.95 -11.35
N ARG A 254 3.04 0.24 -10.22
CA ARG A 254 3.34 -1.19 -10.15
C ARG A 254 2.24 -1.99 -10.84
N VAL A 255 2.54 -2.47 -12.05
CA VAL A 255 1.68 -3.43 -12.77
C VAL A 255 2.02 -4.83 -12.29
N HIS A 256 1.19 -5.38 -11.42
CA HIS A 256 1.37 -6.73 -10.91
C HIS A 256 1.07 -7.76 -12.02
N LYS A 257 2.13 -8.36 -12.58
CA LYS A 257 2.07 -9.56 -13.43
C LYS A 257 2.32 -10.78 -12.55
N ARG A 258 1.69 -11.92 -12.88
CA ARG A 258 1.89 -13.21 -12.21
C ARG A 258 3.39 -13.46 -12.02
N ARG A 259 3.88 -13.46 -10.77
CA ARG A 259 5.20 -14.00 -10.43
C ARG A 259 5.05 -15.50 -10.23
N SER A 260 6.00 -16.27 -10.77
CA SER A 260 6.11 -17.70 -10.46
C SER A 260 6.39 -17.85 -8.97
N SER A 261 5.56 -18.62 -8.28
CA SER A 261 5.70 -18.87 -6.84
C SER A 261 6.99 -19.63 -6.53
N ALA A 262 7.39 -19.68 -5.25
CA ALA A 262 8.47 -20.57 -4.80
C ALA A 262 8.15 -22.06 -5.08
N ALA A 263 6.85 -22.43 -5.10
CA ALA A 263 6.40 -23.74 -5.54
C ALA A 263 6.58 -23.94 -7.06
N ASP A 264 6.39 -22.89 -7.86
CA ASP A 264 6.63 -22.92 -9.30
C ASP A 264 8.13 -23.03 -9.62
N LYS A 265 9.02 -22.37 -8.86
CA LYS A 265 10.48 -22.56 -9.01
C LYS A 265 10.90 -23.99 -8.67
N ARG A 266 10.25 -24.63 -7.69
CA ARG A 266 10.49 -26.04 -7.36
C ARG A 266 9.93 -26.96 -8.45
N ALA A 267 8.77 -26.64 -9.04
CA ALA A 267 8.20 -27.38 -10.15
C ALA A 267 8.99 -27.21 -11.46
N GLU A 268 9.63 -26.05 -11.68
CA GLU A 268 10.54 -25.78 -12.80
C GLU A 268 11.87 -26.54 -12.63
N LEU A 269 12.41 -26.59 -11.41
CA LEU A 269 13.56 -27.44 -11.03
C LEU A 269 13.27 -28.95 -11.14
N LEU A 270 12.00 -29.36 -10.97
CA LEU A 270 11.54 -30.75 -11.14
C LEU A 270 11.03 -31.05 -12.56
N GLY A 271 10.81 -30.01 -13.37
CA GLY A 271 10.21 -30.07 -14.70
C GLY A 271 11.13 -30.64 -15.79
N GLU A 272 12.44 -30.74 -15.54
CA GLU A 272 13.38 -31.43 -16.43
C GLU A 272 13.26 -32.97 -16.38
N MET A 273 12.49 -33.53 -15.45
CA MET A 273 12.40 -34.99 -15.27
C MET A 273 11.06 -35.65 -15.65
N ASP A 274 9.99 -34.90 -15.99
CA ASP A 274 8.64 -35.47 -16.11
C ASP A 274 7.98 -35.34 -17.51
N GLY A 275 8.80 -35.23 -18.55
CA GLY A 275 8.39 -35.16 -19.97
C GLY A 275 7.65 -36.39 -20.54
N LEU A 276 7.23 -37.33 -19.70
CA LEU A 276 6.51 -38.54 -20.12
C LEU A 276 5.48 -39.00 -19.08
N ARG A 277 4.38 -38.26 -18.86
CA ARG A 277 3.05 -38.84 -18.56
C ARG A 277 1.95 -37.80 -18.31
N ARG A 278 1.06 -37.68 -19.31
CA ARG A 278 -0.43 -37.81 -19.23
C ARG A 278 -1.17 -36.77 -20.07
N ARG A 279 -1.80 -37.29 -21.13
CA ARG A 279 -3.01 -36.76 -21.76
C ARG A 279 -4.24 -37.16 -20.94
N GLY A 280 -5.25 -36.30 -20.92
CA GLY A 280 -6.65 -36.57 -20.49
C GLY A 280 -7.21 -35.37 -19.71
N ALA A 281 -8.38 -34.78 -19.97
CA ALA A 281 -9.56 -35.21 -20.73
C ALA A 281 -10.31 -34.01 -21.35
N VAL A 282 -10.93 -34.21 -22.51
CA VAL A 282 -11.83 -33.24 -23.20
C VAL A 282 -13.28 -33.67 -22.95
N PRO A 283 -14.23 -32.78 -22.57
CA PRO A 283 -15.63 -33.16 -22.36
C PRO A 283 -16.40 -33.40 -23.67
N GLU A 284 -17.01 -34.58 -23.79
CA GLU A 284 -17.70 -35.14 -24.98
C GLU A 284 -19.19 -34.74 -25.14
N SER A 285 -19.60 -33.49 -24.87
CA SER A 285 -20.98 -33.09 -25.22
C SER A 285 -21.12 -31.67 -25.76
N ALA A 286 -21.89 -31.54 -26.86
CA ALA A 286 -22.22 -30.27 -27.50
C ALA A 286 -22.92 -29.31 -26.51
N GLU A 287 -23.73 -29.84 -25.58
CA GLU A 287 -24.36 -29.03 -24.52
C GLU A 287 -23.33 -28.48 -23.51
N GLY A 288 -22.29 -29.25 -23.17
CA GLY A 288 -21.20 -28.80 -22.30
C GLY A 288 -20.37 -27.69 -22.93
N VAL A 289 -20.07 -27.82 -24.23
CA VAL A 289 -19.38 -26.80 -25.03
C VAL A 289 -20.24 -25.54 -25.15
N GLU A 290 -21.53 -25.67 -25.40
CA GLU A 290 -22.43 -24.51 -25.52
C GLU A 290 -22.63 -23.77 -24.18
N ARG A 291 -22.71 -24.50 -23.05
CA ARG A 291 -22.75 -23.89 -21.70
C ARG A 291 -21.44 -23.19 -21.36
N LEU A 292 -20.29 -23.76 -21.75
CA LEU A 292 -18.99 -23.12 -21.58
C LEU A 292 -18.89 -21.84 -22.41
N LEU A 293 -19.31 -21.87 -23.68
CA LEU A 293 -19.31 -20.70 -24.57
C LEU A 293 -20.27 -19.60 -24.11
N LYS A 294 -21.46 -19.97 -23.60
CA LYS A 294 -22.40 -19.03 -22.99
C LYS A 294 -21.84 -18.40 -21.71
N SER A 295 -21.21 -19.20 -20.85
CA SER A 295 -20.55 -18.70 -19.64
C SER A 295 -19.36 -17.81 -19.99
N GLN A 296 -18.59 -18.13 -21.02
CA GLN A 296 -17.47 -17.31 -21.49
C GLN A 296 -17.94 -15.97 -22.05
N ARG A 297 -18.99 -15.96 -22.89
CA ARG A 297 -19.57 -14.72 -23.43
C ARG A 297 -20.15 -13.82 -22.35
N ALA A 298 -20.94 -14.36 -21.43
CA ALA A 298 -21.49 -13.57 -20.31
C ALA A 298 -20.37 -12.95 -19.45
N THR A 299 -19.32 -13.72 -19.17
CA THR A 299 -18.15 -13.20 -18.43
C THR A 299 -17.42 -12.12 -19.24
N GLN A 300 -17.31 -12.29 -20.56
CA GLN A 300 -16.67 -11.34 -21.47
C GLN A 300 -17.46 -10.03 -21.60
N ASP A 301 -18.80 -10.10 -21.59
CA ASP A 301 -19.69 -8.94 -21.65
C ASP A 301 -19.64 -8.13 -20.34
N ASP A 302 -19.67 -8.80 -19.18
CA ASP A 302 -19.51 -8.16 -17.87
C ASP A 302 -18.13 -7.50 -17.73
N LEU A 303 -17.06 -8.22 -18.12
CA LEU A 303 -15.70 -7.67 -18.16
C LEU A 303 -15.61 -6.45 -19.08
N SER A 304 -16.33 -6.45 -20.21
CA SER A 304 -16.34 -5.33 -21.15
C SER A 304 -17.05 -4.09 -20.59
N SER A 305 -18.16 -4.29 -19.86
CA SER A 305 -18.87 -3.20 -19.17
C SER A 305 -18.04 -2.60 -18.04
N ASP A 306 -17.37 -3.45 -17.25
CA ASP A 306 -16.42 -3.03 -16.23
C ASP A 306 -15.25 -2.25 -16.85
N LEU A 307 -14.68 -2.73 -17.97
CA LEU A 307 -13.61 -2.05 -18.69
C LEU A 307 -14.03 -0.65 -19.17
N LEU A 308 -15.27 -0.46 -19.64
CA LEU A 308 -15.77 0.85 -20.07
C LEU A 308 -15.93 1.82 -18.90
N LYS A 309 -16.51 1.35 -17.78
CA LYS A 309 -16.61 2.16 -16.55
C LYS A 309 -15.23 2.52 -16.02
N MET A 310 -14.30 1.56 -16.01
CA MET A 310 -12.92 1.78 -15.57
C MET A 310 -12.14 2.70 -16.50
N ALA A 311 -12.31 2.61 -17.82
CA ALA A 311 -11.69 3.54 -18.76
C ALA A 311 -12.19 4.98 -18.56
N SER A 312 -13.47 5.14 -18.20
CA SER A 312 -14.02 6.45 -17.84
C SER A 312 -13.40 7.01 -16.56
N ILE A 313 -13.23 6.18 -15.52
CA ILE A 313 -12.58 6.55 -14.26
C ILE A 313 -11.09 6.86 -14.48
N LEU A 314 -10.37 5.99 -15.17
CA LEU A 314 -8.95 6.18 -15.48
C LEU A 314 -8.73 7.46 -16.28
N LYS A 315 -9.61 7.80 -17.23
CA LYS A 315 -9.55 9.05 -17.97
C LYS A 315 -9.73 10.26 -17.04
N LYS A 316 -10.68 10.21 -16.10
CA LYS A 316 -10.88 11.29 -15.12
C LYS A 316 -9.67 11.45 -14.20
N ASN A 317 -9.13 10.34 -13.69
CA ASN A 317 -7.97 10.35 -12.81
C ASN A 317 -6.71 10.82 -13.55
N SER A 318 -6.53 10.41 -14.80
CA SER A 318 -5.41 10.86 -15.64
C SER A 318 -5.49 12.35 -15.98
N LEU A 319 -6.70 12.91 -16.15
CA LEU A 319 -6.88 14.34 -16.35
C LEU A 319 -6.56 15.11 -15.05
N ALA A 320 -7.07 14.65 -13.91
CA ALA A 320 -6.74 15.23 -12.61
C ALA A 320 -5.23 15.17 -12.29
N PHE A 321 -4.55 14.09 -12.68
CA PHE A 321 -3.10 13.95 -12.55
C PHE A 321 -2.33 14.85 -13.51
N GLY A 322 -2.83 15.06 -14.73
CA GLY A 322 -2.27 16.03 -15.68
C GLY A 322 -2.30 17.45 -15.14
N ASP A 323 -3.45 17.87 -14.60
CA ASP A 323 -3.61 19.16 -13.93
C ASP A 323 -2.66 19.30 -12.72
N LEU A 324 -2.39 18.19 -12.02
CA LEU A 324 -1.44 18.14 -10.90
C LEU A 324 0.00 18.37 -11.36
N ILE A 325 0.44 17.68 -12.42
CA ILE A 325 1.80 17.86 -12.98
C ILE A 325 2.00 19.29 -13.48
N GLU A 326 0.99 19.87 -14.12
CA GLU A 326 1.06 21.24 -14.61
C GLU A 326 1.25 22.23 -13.45
N LYS A 327 0.50 22.05 -12.36
CA LYS A 327 0.64 22.86 -11.15
C LYS A 327 1.99 22.64 -10.44
N ASP A 328 2.45 21.40 -10.35
CA ASP A 328 3.74 21.08 -9.72
C ASP A 328 4.92 21.63 -10.53
N ARG A 329 4.81 21.64 -11.86
CA ARG A 329 5.80 22.28 -12.73
C ARG A 329 5.94 23.77 -12.41
N ASP A 330 4.83 24.49 -12.26
CA ASP A 330 4.84 25.92 -11.92
C ASP A 330 5.50 26.19 -10.55
N VAL A 331 5.25 25.31 -9.58
CA VAL A 331 5.87 25.39 -8.25
C VAL A 331 7.37 25.11 -8.31
N VAL A 332 7.80 24.09 -9.07
CA VAL A 332 9.21 23.74 -9.27
C VAL A 332 9.95 24.85 -10.01
N ASP A 333 9.37 25.41 -11.07
CA ASP A 333 9.96 26.53 -11.82
C ASP A 333 10.11 27.76 -10.89
N SER A 334 9.09 28.07 -10.08
CA SER A 334 9.14 29.15 -9.08
C SER A 334 10.18 28.92 -7.99
N ALA A 335 10.41 27.66 -7.59
CA ALA A 335 11.43 27.30 -6.60
C ALA A 335 12.84 27.39 -7.19
N ALA A 336 13.02 26.97 -8.44
CA ALA A 336 14.27 27.10 -9.19
C ALA A 336 14.68 28.57 -9.36
N GLU A 337 13.74 29.45 -9.72
CA GLU A 337 14.01 30.89 -9.82
C GLU A 337 14.46 31.50 -8.48
N LYS A 338 13.83 31.09 -7.37
CA LYS A 338 14.21 31.56 -6.02
C LYS A 338 15.57 31.01 -5.59
N LEU A 339 15.90 29.78 -5.95
CA LEU A 339 17.21 29.18 -5.69
C LEU A 339 18.32 29.88 -6.48
N ASP A 340 18.10 30.18 -7.76
CA ASP A 340 19.04 30.93 -8.59
C ASP A 340 19.24 32.36 -8.05
N ALA A 341 18.17 33.04 -7.65
CA ALA A 341 18.25 34.36 -7.03
C ALA A 341 19.05 34.33 -5.70
N ASN A 342 18.87 33.27 -4.89
CA ASN A 342 19.61 33.07 -3.66
C ASN A 342 21.09 32.73 -3.91
N LEU A 343 21.39 31.90 -4.91
CA LEU A 343 22.76 31.58 -5.34
C LEU A 343 23.50 32.85 -5.76
N VAL A 344 22.88 33.70 -6.59
CA VAL A 344 23.47 34.98 -7.03
C VAL A 344 23.71 35.92 -5.83
N ASN A 345 22.78 35.98 -4.88
CA ASN A 345 22.96 36.78 -3.65
C ASN A 345 24.09 36.22 -2.77
N MET A 346 24.19 34.89 -2.63
CA MET A 346 25.28 34.24 -1.89
C MET A 346 26.64 34.45 -2.54
N GLU A 347 26.76 34.37 -3.87
CA GLU A 347 28.00 34.66 -4.58
C GLU A 347 28.43 36.13 -4.38
N LYS A 348 27.47 37.06 -4.43
CA LYS A 348 27.71 38.48 -4.19
C LYS A 348 28.18 38.75 -2.76
N HIS A 349 27.63 38.06 -1.77
CA HIS A 349 28.06 38.16 -0.37
C HIS A 349 29.40 37.44 -0.12
N GLY A 350 29.64 36.29 -0.76
CA GLY A 350 30.92 35.56 -0.72
C GLY A 350 32.07 36.36 -1.32
N GLY A 351 31.84 37.04 -2.45
CA GLY A 351 32.83 37.94 -3.07
C GLY A 351 33.19 39.16 -2.21
N ARG A 352 32.24 39.65 -1.38
CA ARG A 352 32.54 40.69 -0.38
C ARG A 352 33.36 40.14 0.78
N LEU A 353 33.05 38.94 1.28
CA LEU A 353 33.80 38.28 2.34
C LEU A 353 35.23 37.94 1.93
N ASP A 354 35.47 37.51 0.67
CA ASP A 354 36.82 37.25 0.18
C ASP A 354 37.68 38.52 0.10
N LYS A 355 37.07 39.67 -0.26
CA LYS A 355 37.72 40.99 -0.19
C LYS A 355 38.10 41.38 1.25
N PHE A 356 37.26 41.08 2.24
CA PHE A 356 37.58 41.32 3.65
C PHE A 356 38.67 40.38 4.17
N ARG A 357 38.65 39.10 3.78
CA ARG A 357 39.67 38.10 4.15
C ARG A 357 41.05 38.47 3.61
N LYS A 358 41.15 38.88 2.34
CA LYS A 358 42.41 39.34 1.72
C LYS A 358 42.98 40.59 2.39
N ARG A 359 42.13 41.49 2.89
CA ARG A 359 42.57 42.71 3.60
C ARG A 359 43.00 42.43 5.05
N SER A 360 42.41 41.43 5.71
CA SER A 360 42.71 41.05 7.10
C SER A 360 44.06 40.32 7.26
N TRP A 361 44.52 39.57 6.25
CA TRP A 361 45.86 38.97 6.26
C TRP A 361 46.98 40.01 6.27
N GLY A 362 46.80 41.17 5.63
CA GLY A 362 47.78 42.25 5.61
C GLY A 362 48.01 42.89 7.00
N THR A 363 46.94 43.11 7.77
CA THR A 363 47.04 43.70 9.12
C THR A 363 47.52 42.71 10.17
N THR A 364 47.19 41.43 10.01
CA THR A 364 47.64 40.38 10.93
C THR A 364 49.14 40.08 10.76
N GLY A 365 49.64 40.06 9.52
CA GLY A 365 51.09 39.92 9.27
C GLY A 365 51.90 41.11 9.83
N LEU A 366 51.39 42.33 9.67
CA LEU A 366 52.06 43.53 10.17
C LEU A 366 52.11 43.57 11.70
N THR A 367 51.05 43.12 12.39
CA THR A 367 51.00 43.07 13.86
C THR A 367 51.93 42.00 14.44
N TRP A 368 52.03 40.82 13.82
CA TRP A 368 53.02 39.82 14.24
C TRP A 368 54.46 40.29 14.00
N LEU A 369 54.72 41.02 12.91
CA LEU A 369 56.03 41.59 12.62
C LEU A 369 56.43 42.67 13.63
N THR A 370 55.51 43.55 14.03
CA THR A 370 55.80 44.56 15.06
C THR A 370 56.06 43.92 16.43
N ILE A 371 55.29 42.90 16.82
CA ILE A 371 55.53 42.14 18.06
C ILE A 371 56.93 41.50 18.04
N LEU A 372 57.34 40.88 16.92
CA LEU A 372 58.65 40.24 16.79
C LEU A 372 59.80 41.24 16.93
N VAL A 373 59.67 42.43 16.34
CA VAL A 373 60.67 43.51 16.46
C VAL A 373 60.81 43.96 17.92
N VAL A 374 59.71 44.15 18.64
CA VAL A 374 59.75 44.55 20.06
C VAL A 374 60.43 43.47 20.92
N VAL A 375 60.12 42.20 20.69
CA VAL A 375 60.75 41.07 21.41
C VAL A 375 62.25 40.99 21.10
N SER A 376 62.64 41.18 19.83
CA SER A 376 64.04 41.22 19.40
C SER A 376 64.84 42.30 20.13
N VAL A 377 64.33 43.53 20.21
CA VAL A 377 64.98 44.65 20.91
C VAL A 377 65.12 44.36 22.40
N PHE A 378 64.10 43.74 23.02
CA PHE A 378 64.16 43.35 24.42
C PHE A 378 65.27 42.32 24.68
N PHE A 379 65.38 41.28 23.84
CA PHE A 379 66.47 40.31 23.95
C PHE A 379 67.86 40.93 23.74
N MET A 380 67.99 41.85 22.78
CA MET A 380 69.21 42.64 22.57
C MET A 380 69.61 43.44 23.82
N LEU A 381 68.66 44.11 24.48
CA LEU A 381 68.91 44.87 25.71
C LEU A 381 69.32 43.97 26.89
N VAL A 382 68.68 42.81 27.03
CA VAL A 382 69.03 41.82 28.06
C VAL A 382 70.43 41.25 27.82
N LEU A 383 70.77 40.93 26.57
CA LEU A 383 72.12 40.51 26.19
C LEU A 383 73.15 41.61 26.44
N PHE A 384 72.82 42.86 26.11
CA PHE A 384 73.69 44.01 26.37
C PHE A 384 73.95 44.19 27.87
N MET A 385 72.92 44.10 28.73
CA MET A 385 73.13 44.13 30.18
C MET A 385 73.95 42.95 30.71
N ARG A 386 73.90 41.79 30.05
CA ARG A 386 74.64 40.59 30.46
C ARG A 386 76.10 40.59 29.99
N VAL A 387 76.39 41.25 28.86
CA VAL A 387 77.71 41.29 28.22
C VAL A 387 78.47 42.58 28.55
N ALA A 388 77.78 43.68 28.87
CA ALA A 388 78.44 44.91 29.29
C ALA A 388 79.11 44.71 30.67
N PRO A 389 80.44 44.78 30.76
CA PRO A 389 81.14 44.63 32.03
C PRO A 389 80.79 45.83 32.92
N LYS A 390 80.34 45.58 34.15
CA LYS A 390 80.27 46.61 35.19
C LYS A 390 81.68 47.16 35.40
N ARG A 391 81.97 48.33 34.81
CA ARG A 391 83.10 49.16 35.23
C ARG A 391 82.73 49.74 36.59
N TYR A 392 83.28 49.15 37.65
CA TYR A 392 83.48 49.79 38.94
C TYR A 392 84.98 49.92 39.17
#